data_AF-A0A0G1QUE6-F1
#
_entry.id   AF-A0A0G1QUE6-F1
#
_cell.length_a   1.000
_cell.length_b   1.000
_cell.length_c   1.000
_cell.angle_alpha   90.00
_cell.angle_beta   90.00
_cell.angle_gamma   90.00
#
_symmetry.space_group_name_H-M   'P 1'
#
loop_
_entity.id
_entity.type
_entity.pdbx_description
1 polymer ?
#
loop_
_entity_poly.entity_id
_entity_poly.type
_entity_poly.pdbx_seq_one_letter_code
_entity_poly.pdbx_strand_id
1 'polypeptide(L)'
;MGDLFKRLRQNPFEVFLFVGLFVFSGFLMFKTFQHPGGNLRIAAKAWSDFAATIPLVRSFSLGANFPPEYPIFPGFPIKYHFVFFFLVGILEKLGIPLDWALNSLSTLSFFALTVAIYFLAKEVFKKRVVALLSVVLFLFNGSWSFVEFFKSHPLGANTLRDIVTNVEFSSFGPYDGKVVSAFWNLNIFTNQRHLGIAYAAFLILVLIIYQSSRNPKNLTVFKSFLLGIAIGIFPFIHSAVFGMAGIALLVFFLIYPSLRLKIFIMGAVALTLAIPQILYMGPSQVEFSYFHPGYLVLNPTLKNFANYWVLNLGLTALLAPLGFLFSDKTQRKLFVPFVMLFVIGNLFQFTPDMPTNHKFFNLFLIGANFFTADLLVRMWERGFPFKLVVSIFILFLTLSGVIDFFSIANDRYVEILDIPVNPAAMFVLEKTPTDSIILPSSFLYDPASLAGRKIYLGWPYFSWGAGYDTTARAGLMQRMLTPKDPATFCSLIAKENIDFVEIQRPTLLPDTVVDYSFFEDNLHRVYFDPTTNFSIYDPVPFCSKLRDKFY
;
A
#
# COMPACT_ATOMS: atom_id res chain seq x y z
N MET A 1 -24.48 -26.75 8.97
CA MET A 1 -24.39 -25.92 10.18
C MET A 1 -23.94 -26.69 11.43
N GLY A 2 -24.48 -27.88 11.74
CA GLY A 2 -24.13 -28.62 12.99
C GLY A 2 -22.64 -28.94 13.22
N ASP A 3 -21.88 -29.30 12.18
CA ASP A 3 -20.42 -29.58 12.32
C ASP A 3 -19.59 -28.31 12.58
N LEU A 4 -20.02 -27.17 12.02
CA LEU A 4 -19.38 -25.88 12.27
C LEU A 4 -19.56 -25.46 13.73
N PHE A 5 -20.79 -25.53 14.26
CA PHE A 5 -21.05 -25.23 15.68
C PHE A 5 -20.30 -26.17 16.63
N LYS A 6 -20.15 -27.45 16.27
CA LYS A 6 -19.37 -28.43 17.04
C LYS A 6 -17.88 -28.06 17.07
N ARG A 7 -17.29 -27.69 15.93
CA ARG A 7 -15.88 -27.25 15.84
C ARG A 7 -15.61 -25.91 16.52
N LEU A 8 -16.56 -24.97 16.44
CA LEU A 8 -16.50 -23.68 17.15
C LEU A 8 -16.52 -23.90 18.67
N ARG A 9 -17.39 -24.79 19.17
CA ARG A 9 -17.45 -25.14 20.60
C ARG A 9 -16.19 -25.86 21.11
N GLN A 10 -15.47 -26.56 20.23
CA GLN A 10 -14.23 -27.27 20.55
C GLN A 10 -12.99 -26.35 20.60
N ASN A 11 -13.05 -25.14 20.04
CA ASN A 11 -11.90 -24.21 19.99
C ASN A 11 -12.30 -22.77 20.39
N PRO A 12 -12.84 -22.56 21.61
CA PRO A 12 -13.36 -21.26 22.03
C PRO A 12 -12.27 -20.17 22.06
N PHE A 13 -11.02 -20.54 22.34
CA PHE A 13 -9.88 -19.62 22.32
C PHE A 13 -9.65 -19.02 20.92
N GLU A 14 -9.54 -19.86 19.88
CA GLU A 14 -9.35 -19.39 18.51
C GLU A 14 -10.53 -18.54 18.02
N VAL A 15 -11.76 -18.87 18.43
CA VAL A 15 -12.94 -18.06 18.11
C VAL A 15 -12.81 -16.66 18.71
N PHE A 16 -12.50 -16.56 20.01
CA PHE A 16 -12.33 -15.25 20.66
C PHE A 16 -11.18 -14.45 20.05
N LEU A 17 -10.04 -15.10 19.78
CA LEU A 17 -8.90 -14.47 19.13
C LEU A 17 -9.28 -13.91 17.76
N PHE A 18 -9.95 -14.69 16.91
CA PHE A 18 -10.30 -14.26 15.56
C PHE A 18 -11.39 -13.20 15.55
N VAL A 19 -12.36 -13.24 16.47
CA VAL A 19 -13.30 -12.12 16.65
C VAL A 19 -12.54 -10.87 17.06
N GLY A 20 -11.61 -10.96 18.02
CA GLY A 20 -10.77 -9.84 18.44
C GLY A 20 -9.93 -9.26 17.30
N LEU A 21 -9.30 -10.10 16.49
CA LEU A 21 -8.52 -9.67 15.33
C LEU A 21 -9.40 -9.04 14.25
N PHE A 22 -10.62 -9.56 14.03
CA PHE A 22 -11.57 -8.99 13.09
C PHE A 22 -12.05 -7.60 13.55
N VAL A 23 -12.43 -7.47 14.82
CA VAL A 23 -12.82 -6.19 15.43
C VAL A 23 -11.67 -5.18 15.38
N PHE A 24 -10.45 -5.60 15.72
CA PHE A 24 -9.27 -4.76 15.63
C PHE A 24 -8.97 -4.31 14.19
N SER A 25 -9.08 -5.23 13.22
CA SER A 25 -8.95 -4.90 11.79
C SER A 25 -9.98 -3.85 11.38
N GLY A 26 -11.24 -4.03 11.79
CA GLY A 26 -12.32 -3.08 11.53
C GLY A 26 -12.04 -1.71 12.14
N PHE A 27 -11.66 -1.67 13.42
CA PHE A 27 -11.26 -0.43 14.09
C PHE A 27 -10.18 0.31 13.31
N LEU A 28 -9.11 -0.38 12.88
CA LEU A 28 -8.00 0.24 12.16
C LEU A 28 -8.45 0.87 10.82
N MET A 29 -9.33 0.19 10.07
CA MET A 29 -9.81 0.70 8.78
C MET A 29 -10.81 1.85 8.95
N PHE A 30 -11.84 1.67 9.79
CA PHE A 30 -12.88 2.68 10.00
C PHE A 30 -12.42 3.89 10.83
N LYS A 31 -11.33 3.78 11.61
CA LYS A 31 -10.70 4.94 12.25
C LYS A 31 -10.03 5.85 11.23
N THR A 32 -9.50 5.30 10.13
CA THR A 32 -8.63 6.03 9.21
C THR A 32 -9.35 6.63 8.01
N PHE A 33 -10.57 6.16 7.69
CA PHE A 33 -11.38 6.71 6.63
C PHE A 33 -12.88 6.59 6.92
N GLN A 34 -13.61 7.68 6.73
CA GLN A 34 -15.06 7.79 6.94
C GLN A 34 -15.66 8.71 5.87
N HIS A 35 -16.95 8.55 5.56
CA HIS A 35 -17.66 9.42 4.63
C HIS A 35 -18.94 10.03 5.26
N PRO A 36 -18.81 10.80 6.37
CA PRO A 36 -19.98 11.35 7.06
C PRO A 36 -20.61 12.51 6.28
N GLY A 37 -21.94 12.47 6.13
CA GLY A 37 -22.73 13.61 5.63
C GLY A 37 -22.34 14.10 4.22
N GLY A 38 -21.75 13.24 3.39
CA GLY A 38 -21.26 13.59 2.05
C GLY A 38 -19.88 14.26 2.01
N ASN A 39 -19.15 14.27 3.13
CA ASN A 39 -17.75 14.71 3.18
C ASN A 39 -16.83 13.51 3.40
N LEU A 40 -15.65 13.53 2.80
CA LEU A 40 -14.60 12.56 3.12
C LEU A 40 -13.89 13.02 4.38
N ARG A 41 -13.83 12.15 5.39
CA ARG A 41 -13.07 12.37 6.61
C ARG A 41 -11.93 11.36 6.66
N ILE A 42 -10.72 11.87 6.42
CA ILE A 42 -9.52 11.05 6.19
C ILE A 42 -8.52 11.33 7.31
N ALA A 43 -7.97 10.28 7.91
CA ALA A 43 -6.91 10.44 8.90
C ALA A 43 -5.68 11.12 8.25
N ALA A 44 -5.07 12.09 8.95
CA ALA A 44 -4.02 12.93 8.40
C ALA A 44 -2.83 12.12 7.85
N LYS A 45 -2.49 11.00 8.49
CA LYS A 45 -1.40 10.09 8.06
C LYS A 45 -1.75 9.16 6.89
N ALA A 46 -2.98 9.24 6.40
CA ALA A 46 -3.46 8.54 5.19
C ALA A 46 -3.85 9.52 4.07
N TRP A 47 -3.84 10.83 4.35
CA TRP A 47 -4.39 11.86 3.48
C TRP A 47 -3.68 11.93 2.12
N SER A 48 -2.36 11.78 2.06
CA SER A 48 -1.66 11.79 0.77
C SER A 48 -2.08 10.62 -0.10
N ASP A 49 -2.00 9.39 0.42
CA ASP A 49 -2.24 8.17 -0.34
C ASP A 49 -3.70 8.05 -0.80
N PHE A 50 -4.62 8.60 0.00
CA PHE A 50 -6.04 8.63 -0.34
C PHE A 50 -6.35 9.57 -1.52
N ALA A 51 -5.52 10.60 -1.73
CA ALA A 51 -5.63 11.46 -2.88
C ALA A 51 -5.26 10.78 -4.21
N ALA A 52 -4.56 9.64 -4.18
CA ALA A 52 -4.29 8.83 -5.37
C ALA A 52 -5.25 7.64 -5.50
N THR A 53 -5.68 7.07 -4.38
CA THR A 53 -6.51 5.86 -4.38
C THR A 53 -8.00 6.13 -4.54
N ILE A 54 -8.54 7.22 -3.98
CA ILE A 54 -9.94 7.62 -4.20
C ILE A 54 -10.20 7.92 -5.68
N PRO A 55 -9.37 8.71 -6.39
CA PRO A 55 -9.58 8.93 -7.82
C PRO A 55 -9.49 7.64 -8.63
N LEU A 56 -8.60 6.70 -8.24
CA LEU A 56 -8.54 5.38 -8.86
C LEU A 56 -9.84 4.59 -8.68
N VAL A 57 -10.37 4.53 -7.45
CA VAL A 57 -11.69 3.90 -7.19
C VAL A 57 -12.78 4.56 -8.04
N ARG A 58 -12.84 5.89 -8.04
CA ARG A 58 -13.92 6.64 -8.67
C ARG A 58 -13.87 6.71 -10.18
N SER A 59 -12.67 6.56 -10.76
CA SER A 59 -12.52 6.36 -12.19
C SER A 59 -13.27 5.12 -12.71
N PHE A 60 -13.53 4.12 -11.84
CA PHE A 60 -14.33 2.94 -12.17
C PHE A 60 -15.79 3.06 -11.75
N SER A 61 -16.09 3.74 -10.63
CA SER A 61 -17.45 3.81 -10.10
C SER A 61 -18.29 4.90 -10.76
N LEU A 62 -17.71 6.10 -10.92
CA LEU A 62 -18.37 7.31 -11.44
C LEU A 62 -17.86 7.71 -12.84
N GLY A 63 -16.64 7.30 -13.18
CA GLY A 63 -16.03 7.53 -14.50
C GLY A 63 -16.09 6.32 -15.43
N ALA A 64 -15.44 6.47 -16.59
CA ALA A 64 -15.21 5.41 -17.56
C ALA A 64 -13.69 5.16 -17.73
N ASN A 65 -13.16 4.19 -16.98
CA ASN A 65 -11.73 3.85 -16.99
C ASN A 65 -11.47 2.41 -17.50
N PHE A 66 -12.00 2.08 -18.67
CA PHE A 66 -11.69 0.83 -19.38
C PHE A 66 -11.38 1.13 -20.86
N PRO A 67 -10.18 0.78 -21.37
CA PRO A 67 -9.08 0.10 -20.68
C PRO A 67 -8.49 0.93 -19.50
N PRO A 68 -7.96 0.30 -18.44
CA PRO A 68 -7.52 1.02 -17.24
C PRO A 68 -6.30 1.93 -17.46
N GLU A 69 -6.48 3.22 -17.17
CA GLU A 69 -5.43 4.24 -17.08
C GLU A 69 -5.22 4.65 -15.62
N TYR A 70 -4.12 5.34 -15.34
CA TYR A 70 -3.95 5.99 -14.04
C TYR A 70 -4.67 7.34 -14.06
N PRO A 71 -5.75 7.56 -13.27
CA PRO A 71 -6.63 8.71 -13.47
C PRO A 71 -6.00 10.06 -13.08
N ILE A 72 -4.84 10.03 -12.42
CA ILE A 72 -4.03 11.21 -12.13
C ILE A 72 -2.82 11.36 -13.08
N PHE A 73 -2.77 10.55 -14.14
CA PHE A 73 -1.83 10.59 -15.25
C PHE A 73 -2.39 9.83 -16.49
N PRO A 74 -3.49 10.32 -17.10
CA PRO A 74 -4.19 9.62 -18.17
C PRO A 74 -3.42 9.60 -19.51
N GLY A 75 -3.91 8.82 -20.46
CA GLY A 75 -3.34 8.66 -21.80
C GLY A 75 -2.26 7.59 -21.93
N PHE A 76 -2.04 6.80 -20.87
CA PHE A 76 -1.14 5.63 -20.87
C PHE A 76 -1.79 4.47 -20.11
N PRO A 77 -1.46 3.21 -20.46
CA PRO A 77 -1.84 2.05 -19.65
C PRO A 77 -1.43 2.23 -18.19
N ILE A 78 -2.26 1.71 -17.27
CA ILE A 78 -1.95 1.78 -15.84
C ILE A 78 -0.70 0.95 -15.50
N LYS A 79 0.28 1.57 -14.82
CA LYS A 79 1.50 0.94 -14.30
C LYS A 79 1.35 0.44 -12.87
N TYR A 80 0.24 0.75 -12.24
CA TYR A 80 -0.07 0.42 -10.85
C TYR A 80 -1.09 -0.72 -10.78
N HIS A 81 -1.00 -1.55 -9.73
CA HIS A 81 -1.99 -2.59 -9.50
C HIS A 81 -3.34 -1.97 -9.07
N PHE A 82 -4.41 -2.31 -9.77
CA PHE A 82 -5.70 -1.62 -9.65
C PHE A 82 -6.85 -2.52 -9.22
N VAL A 83 -6.71 -3.86 -9.25
CA VAL A 83 -7.84 -4.79 -9.07
C VAL A 83 -8.55 -4.58 -7.72
N PHE A 84 -7.80 -4.34 -6.65
CA PHE A 84 -8.41 -4.04 -5.35
C PHE A 84 -9.29 -2.79 -5.40
N PHE A 85 -8.79 -1.70 -5.99
CA PHE A 85 -9.52 -0.43 -6.09
C PHE A 85 -10.66 -0.50 -7.11
N PHE A 86 -10.52 -1.30 -8.16
CA PHE A 86 -11.60 -1.63 -9.08
C PHE A 86 -12.74 -2.37 -8.37
N LEU A 87 -12.44 -3.35 -7.51
CA LEU A 87 -13.47 -4.02 -6.70
C LEU A 87 -14.19 -3.04 -5.77
N VAL A 88 -13.45 -2.12 -5.13
CA VAL A 88 -14.06 -1.05 -4.31
C VAL A 88 -14.95 -0.16 -5.19
N GLY A 89 -14.49 0.20 -6.40
CA GLY A 89 -15.27 1.01 -7.34
C GLY A 89 -16.55 0.32 -7.81
N ILE A 90 -16.51 -1.00 -8.03
CA ILE A 90 -17.73 -1.77 -8.31
C ILE A 90 -18.71 -1.70 -7.13
N LEU A 91 -18.23 -1.87 -5.89
CA LEU A 91 -19.08 -1.79 -4.70
C LEU A 91 -19.71 -0.39 -4.56
N GLU A 92 -18.94 0.68 -4.76
CA GLU A 92 -19.45 2.05 -4.77
C GLU A 92 -20.49 2.26 -5.87
N LYS A 93 -20.22 1.76 -7.09
CA LYS A 93 -21.16 1.81 -8.22
C LYS A 93 -22.47 1.08 -7.96
N LEU A 94 -22.43 0.01 -7.15
CA LEU A 94 -23.63 -0.72 -6.71
C LEU A 94 -24.39 -0.01 -5.58
N GLY A 95 -23.93 1.16 -5.13
CA GLY A 95 -24.58 1.98 -4.12
C GLY A 95 -24.10 1.74 -2.69
N ILE A 96 -23.03 0.95 -2.47
CA ILE A 96 -22.41 0.84 -1.15
C ILE A 96 -21.61 2.13 -0.88
N PRO A 97 -21.81 2.81 0.25
CA PRO A 97 -21.02 4.00 0.57
C PRO A 97 -19.51 3.76 0.48
N LEU A 98 -18.77 4.72 -0.06
CA LEU A 98 -17.33 4.57 -0.36
C LEU A 98 -16.50 4.11 0.83
N ASP A 99 -16.78 4.62 2.03
CA ASP A 99 -16.12 4.22 3.27
C ASP A 99 -16.41 2.76 3.63
N TRP A 100 -17.65 2.30 3.54
CA TRP A 100 -18.01 0.90 3.74
C TRP A 100 -17.41 -0.02 2.68
N ALA A 101 -17.42 0.39 1.41
CA ALA A 101 -16.84 -0.37 0.31
C ALA A 101 -15.33 -0.60 0.53
N LEU A 102 -14.59 0.47 0.79
CA LEU A 102 -13.14 0.42 1.01
C LEU A 102 -12.79 -0.27 2.34
N ASN A 103 -13.41 0.14 3.44
CA ASN A 103 -13.03 -0.32 4.78
C ASN A 103 -13.42 -1.78 5.02
N SER A 104 -14.55 -2.26 4.48
CA SER A 104 -14.95 -3.66 4.67
C SER A 104 -13.97 -4.60 3.95
N LEU A 105 -13.61 -4.29 2.70
CA LEU A 105 -12.64 -5.08 1.95
C LEU A 105 -11.24 -5.03 2.58
N SER A 106 -10.83 -3.86 3.06
CA SER A 106 -9.57 -3.66 3.77
C SER A 106 -9.54 -4.41 5.11
N THR A 107 -10.68 -4.44 5.83
CA THR A 107 -10.84 -5.17 7.09
C THR A 107 -10.66 -6.65 6.88
N LEU A 108 -11.34 -7.22 5.87
CA LEU A 108 -11.17 -8.63 5.50
C LEU A 108 -9.74 -8.95 5.07
N SER A 109 -9.10 -8.03 4.34
CA SER A 109 -7.72 -8.17 3.85
C SER A 109 -6.70 -8.23 4.99
N PHE A 110 -6.78 -7.30 5.94
CA PHE A 110 -5.87 -7.27 7.09
C PHE A 110 -6.18 -8.41 8.08
N PHE A 111 -7.45 -8.73 8.28
CA PHE A 111 -7.86 -9.90 9.07
C PHE A 111 -7.29 -11.19 8.48
N ALA A 112 -7.43 -11.40 7.17
CA ALA A 112 -6.87 -12.57 6.48
C ALA A 112 -5.35 -12.69 6.66
N LEU A 113 -4.62 -11.55 6.66
CA LEU A 113 -3.19 -11.54 6.95
C LEU A 113 -2.89 -12.04 8.36
N THR A 114 -3.54 -11.48 9.39
CA THR A 114 -3.30 -11.91 10.78
C THR A 114 -3.65 -13.39 11.01
N VAL A 115 -4.70 -13.87 10.36
CA VAL A 115 -5.11 -15.28 10.39
C VAL A 115 -4.09 -16.17 9.68
N ALA A 116 -3.56 -15.74 8.53
CA ALA A 116 -2.54 -16.48 7.79
C ALA A 116 -1.23 -16.58 8.59
N ILE A 117 -0.81 -15.49 9.26
CA ILE A 117 0.33 -15.47 10.19
C ILE A 117 0.12 -16.51 11.30
N TYR A 118 -1.04 -16.48 11.96
CA TYR A 118 -1.38 -17.41 13.04
C TYR A 118 -1.33 -18.87 12.57
N PHE A 119 -2.02 -19.20 11.46
CA PHE A 119 -2.08 -20.58 10.98
C PHE A 119 -0.75 -21.10 10.50
N LEU A 120 0.04 -20.27 9.80
CA LEU A 120 1.37 -20.67 9.36
C LEU A 120 2.29 -20.97 10.54
N ALA A 121 2.38 -20.06 11.51
CA ALA A 121 3.18 -20.28 12.72
C ALA A 121 2.72 -21.51 13.51
N LYS A 122 1.40 -21.68 13.71
CA LYS A 122 0.82 -22.84 14.41
C LYS A 122 1.15 -24.14 13.69
N GLU A 123 1.07 -24.15 12.36
CA GLU A 123 1.34 -25.35 11.57
C GLU A 123 2.82 -25.75 11.58
N VAL A 124 3.73 -24.77 11.61
CA VAL A 124 5.18 -24.97 11.55
C VAL A 124 5.77 -25.39 12.90
N PHE A 125 5.35 -24.73 13.99
CA PHE A 125 5.90 -24.94 15.33
C PHE A 125 5.03 -25.83 16.21
N LYS A 126 3.81 -26.17 15.77
CA LYS A 126 2.85 -27.03 16.48
C LYS A 126 2.47 -26.52 17.88
N LYS A 127 2.70 -25.24 18.17
CA LYS A 127 2.38 -24.58 19.44
C LYS A 127 1.48 -23.36 19.21
N ARG A 128 0.33 -23.32 19.90
CA ARG A 128 -0.61 -22.18 19.82
C ARG A 128 0.00 -20.87 20.34
N VAL A 129 0.84 -20.96 21.37
CA VAL A 129 1.50 -19.78 21.97
C VAL A 129 2.48 -19.13 21.00
N VAL A 130 3.25 -19.92 20.23
CA VAL A 130 4.15 -19.40 19.19
C VAL A 130 3.35 -18.65 18.13
N ALA A 131 2.19 -19.20 17.73
CA ALA A 131 1.31 -18.57 16.74
C ALA A 131 0.71 -17.25 17.24
N LEU A 132 0.23 -17.22 18.48
CA LEU A 132 -0.27 -15.99 19.10
C LEU A 132 0.83 -14.93 19.19
N LEU A 133 2.00 -15.29 19.72
CA LEU A 133 3.13 -14.37 19.87
C LEU A 133 3.62 -13.85 18.51
N SER A 134 3.60 -14.69 17.46
CA SER A 134 3.91 -14.25 16.09
C SER A 134 2.98 -13.16 15.59
N VAL A 135 1.67 -13.26 15.88
CA VAL A 135 0.70 -12.21 15.55
C VAL A 135 0.97 -10.95 16.36
N VAL A 136 1.25 -11.07 17.66
CA VAL A 136 1.58 -9.92 18.52
C VAL A 136 2.82 -9.18 18.01
N LEU A 137 3.91 -9.90 17.70
CA LEU A 137 5.15 -9.32 17.17
C LEU A 137 4.98 -8.71 15.77
N PHE A 138 4.00 -9.16 14.99
CA PHE A 138 3.63 -8.53 13.73
C PHE A 138 2.83 -7.23 13.96
N LEU A 139 1.86 -7.25 14.88
CA LEU A 139 1.01 -6.09 15.16
C LEU A 139 1.77 -4.95 15.82
N PHE A 140 2.76 -5.29 16.65
CA PHE A 140 3.58 -4.32 17.37
C PHE A 140 5.03 -4.46 16.95
N ASN A 141 5.51 -3.49 16.18
CA ASN A 141 6.88 -3.50 15.68
C ASN A 141 7.90 -3.41 16.83
N GLY A 142 8.99 -4.15 16.68
CA GLY A 142 10.09 -4.19 17.64
C GLY A 142 11.27 -3.30 17.28
N SER A 143 11.09 -2.33 16.38
CA SER A 143 12.15 -1.38 16.04
C SER A 143 12.55 -0.55 17.25
N TRP A 144 13.69 0.14 17.19
CA TRP A 144 14.14 1.02 18.27
C TRP A 144 13.60 2.46 18.14
N SER A 145 12.51 2.67 17.40
CA SER A 145 11.89 4.00 17.28
C SER A 145 11.43 4.55 18.65
N PHE A 146 11.11 3.70 19.62
CA PHE A 146 10.83 4.09 21.01
C PHE A 146 11.93 4.95 21.63
N VAL A 147 13.20 4.79 21.21
CA VAL A 147 14.31 5.61 21.70
C VAL A 147 14.09 7.07 21.34
N GLU A 148 13.60 7.34 20.12
CA GLU A 148 13.29 8.70 19.67
C GLU A 148 12.08 9.29 20.41
N PHE A 149 11.10 8.45 20.75
CA PHE A 149 9.99 8.86 21.60
C PHE A 149 10.46 9.30 23.00
N PHE A 150 11.33 8.53 23.66
CA PHE A 150 11.82 8.88 25.00
C PHE A 150 12.85 10.02 25.03
N LYS A 151 13.42 10.41 23.89
CA LYS A 151 14.21 11.65 23.80
C LYS A 151 13.31 12.89 23.95
N SER A 152 12.10 12.85 23.40
CA SER A 152 11.13 13.95 23.52
C SER A 152 10.21 13.82 24.74
N HIS A 153 10.02 12.59 25.25
CA HIS A 153 9.18 12.30 26.42
C HIS A 153 9.99 11.50 27.46
N PRO A 154 10.86 12.14 28.26
CA PRO A 154 11.69 11.45 29.23
C PRO A 154 10.88 10.58 30.21
N LEU A 155 11.46 9.43 30.60
CA LEU A 155 10.82 8.50 31.53
C LEU A 155 10.46 9.18 32.86
N GLY A 156 9.21 9.04 33.30
CA GLY A 156 8.71 9.66 34.52
C GLY A 156 7.26 9.29 34.83
N ALA A 157 6.64 10.01 35.78
CA ALA A 157 5.27 9.73 36.23
C ALA A 157 4.22 9.84 35.11
N ASN A 158 4.50 10.64 34.06
CA ASN A 158 3.59 10.86 32.93
C ASN A 158 3.79 9.88 31.77
N THR A 159 4.77 8.97 31.81
CA THR A 159 5.12 8.12 30.65
C THR A 159 3.91 7.38 30.06
N LEU A 160 3.04 6.80 30.88
CA LEU A 160 1.85 6.12 30.37
C LEU A 160 0.90 7.10 29.66
N ARG A 161 0.71 8.29 30.23
CA ARG A 161 -0.11 9.35 29.63
C ARG A 161 0.47 9.78 28.30
N ASP A 162 1.76 10.06 28.26
CA ASP A 162 2.47 10.53 27.05
C ASP A 162 2.34 9.50 25.91
N ILE A 163 2.44 8.21 26.22
CA ILE A 163 2.23 7.13 25.25
C ILE A 163 0.78 7.09 24.75
N VAL A 164 -0.21 7.06 25.64
CA VAL A 164 -1.62 6.89 25.22
C VAL A 164 -2.21 8.12 24.55
N THR A 165 -1.63 9.30 24.77
CA THR A 165 -2.01 10.55 24.09
C THR A 165 -1.12 10.91 22.91
N ASN A 166 -0.18 10.04 22.55
CA ASN A 166 0.73 10.28 21.44
C ASN A 166 -0.05 10.44 20.12
N VAL A 167 0.36 11.42 19.30
CA VAL A 167 -0.22 11.68 17.98
C VAL A 167 0.81 11.58 16.85
N GLU A 168 2.11 11.55 17.17
CA GLU A 168 3.19 11.54 16.18
C GLU A 168 3.86 10.17 16.11
N PHE A 169 4.36 9.77 14.94
CA PHE A 169 5.19 8.58 14.86
C PHE A 169 6.55 8.86 15.48
N SER A 170 7.06 7.88 16.25
CA SER A 170 8.33 8.03 16.96
C SER A 170 9.49 8.28 15.99
N SER A 171 9.43 7.66 14.80
CA SER A 171 10.39 7.83 13.72
C SER A 171 9.73 7.75 12.35
N PHE A 172 10.22 8.57 11.40
CA PHE A 172 9.69 8.66 10.04
C PHE A 172 10.82 8.71 8.99
N GLY A 173 11.89 7.94 9.22
CA GLY A 173 13.02 7.88 8.30
C GLY A 173 12.62 7.33 6.92
N PRO A 174 13.23 7.80 5.82
CA PRO A 174 14.33 8.77 5.78
C PRO A 174 13.86 10.24 5.81
N TYR A 175 12.56 10.50 5.86
CA TYR A 175 11.98 11.83 5.64
C TYR A 175 12.21 12.81 6.80
N ASP A 176 12.45 12.31 8.02
CA ASP A 176 12.75 13.13 9.20
C ASP A 176 14.24 13.09 9.62
N GLY A 177 15.10 12.52 8.77
CA GLY A 177 16.54 12.38 9.03
C GLY A 177 16.91 11.31 10.07
N LYS A 178 15.95 10.55 10.61
CA LYS A 178 16.22 9.47 11.58
C LYS A 178 16.54 8.16 10.87
N VAL A 179 17.21 7.26 11.60
CA VAL A 179 17.69 5.96 11.06
C VAL A 179 16.58 4.91 10.99
N VAL A 180 15.63 4.93 11.92
CA VAL A 180 14.51 3.98 11.91
C VAL A 180 13.48 4.44 10.88
N SER A 181 13.21 3.60 9.89
CA SER A 181 12.32 3.94 8.78
C SER A 181 10.86 4.04 9.20
N ALA A 182 10.07 4.78 8.44
CA ALA A 182 8.63 4.92 8.62
C ALA A 182 7.84 3.60 8.43
N PHE A 183 8.46 2.58 7.83
CA PHE A 183 7.78 1.41 7.28
C PHE A 183 7.77 0.18 8.21
N TRP A 184 7.52 0.38 9.50
CA TRP A 184 7.37 -0.72 10.47
C TRP A 184 6.03 -0.76 11.18
N ASN A 185 5.33 0.38 11.26
CA ASN A 185 4.09 0.50 12.01
C ASN A 185 2.87 0.09 11.17
N LEU A 186 1.71 0.01 11.82
CA LEU A 186 0.45 -0.39 11.19
C LEU A 186 -0.06 0.59 10.13
N ASN A 187 0.51 1.80 10.04
CA ASN A 187 0.11 2.81 9.06
C ASN A 187 0.36 2.37 7.62
N ILE A 188 1.30 1.43 7.40
CA ILE A 188 1.53 0.85 6.08
C ILE A 188 0.25 0.17 5.58
N PHE A 189 -0.45 -0.56 6.45
CA PHE A 189 -1.66 -1.29 6.09
C PHE A 189 -2.91 -0.41 6.02
N THR A 190 -2.88 0.78 6.65
CA THR A 190 -3.94 1.79 6.49
C THR A 190 -3.75 2.62 5.22
N ASN A 191 -2.52 2.82 4.76
CA ASN A 191 -2.24 3.50 3.49
C ASN A 191 -2.39 2.55 2.30
N GLN A 192 -1.71 1.41 2.35
CA GLN A 192 -1.72 0.40 1.29
C GLN A 192 -2.73 -0.71 1.60
N ARG A 193 -4.02 -0.38 1.48
CA ARG A 193 -5.15 -1.25 1.86
C ARG A 193 -5.13 -2.65 1.21
N HIS A 194 -4.62 -2.74 -0.01
CA HIS A 194 -4.49 -3.99 -0.78
C HIS A 194 -3.28 -4.86 -0.36
N LEU A 195 -2.32 -4.33 0.42
CA LEU A 195 -1.12 -5.06 0.83
C LEU A 195 -1.46 -6.25 1.74
N GLY A 196 -2.46 -6.09 2.61
CA GLY A 196 -2.88 -7.13 3.57
C GLY A 196 -3.25 -8.44 2.87
N ILE A 197 -4.14 -8.38 1.88
CA ILE A 197 -4.57 -9.58 1.14
C ILE A 197 -3.43 -10.18 0.30
N ALA A 198 -2.55 -9.34 -0.26
CA ALA A 198 -1.41 -9.81 -1.02
C ALA A 198 -0.44 -10.62 -0.13
N TYR A 199 -0.11 -10.12 1.06
CA TYR A 199 0.70 -10.87 2.03
C TYR A 199 -0.01 -12.11 2.56
N ALA A 200 -1.31 -12.04 2.83
CA ALA A 200 -2.08 -13.21 3.25
C ALA A 200 -1.96 -14.33 2.22
N ALA A 201 -2.09 -14.00 0.92
CA ALA A 201 -1.94 -14.97 -0.16
C ALA A 201 -0.52 -15.54 -0.26
N PHE A 202 0.53 -14.72 -0.08
CA PHE A 202 1.91 -15.21 -0.01
C PHE A 202 2.09 -16.21 1.15
N LEU A 203 1.60 -15.89 2.35
CA LEU A 203 1.71 -16.77 3.51
C LEU A 203 0.90 -18.05 3.34
N ILE A 204 -0.27 -17.98 2.67
CA ILE A 204 -1.07 -19.15 2.31
C ILE A 204 -0.31 -20.04 1.30
N LEU A 205 0.36 -19.46 0.30
CA LEU A 205 1.22 -20.21 -0.62
C LEU A 205 2.32 -20.94 0.16
N VAL A 206 3.02 -20.23 1.05
CA VAL A 206 4.06 -20.80 1.92
C VAL A 206 3.50 -21.93 2.79
N LEU A 207 2.31 -21.77 3.37
CA LEU A 207 1.61 -22.79 4.16
C LEU A 207 1.30 -24.05 3.32
N ILE A 208 0.76 -23.88 2.11
CA ILE A 208 0.44 -24.99 1.21
C ILE A 208 1.70 -25.76 0.83
N ILE A 209 2.79 -25.06 0.49
CA ILE A 209 4.07 -25.71 0.16
C ILE A 209 4.63 -26.43 1.38
N TYR A 210 4.57 -25.82 2.57
CA TYR A 210 5.04 -26.44 3.81
C TYR A 210 4.29 -27.75 4.08
N GLN A 211 2.96 -27.75 4.06
CA GLN A 211 2.14 -28.95 4.27
C GLN A 211 2.42 -30.03 3.21
N SER A 212 2.58 -29.61 1.96
CA SER A 212 2.86 -30.50 0.84
C SER A 212 4.27 -31.07 0.88
N SER A 213 5.23 -30.38 1.50
CA SER A 213 6.59 -30.90 1.66
C SER A 213 6.61 -32.12 2.59
N ARG A 214 5.68 -32.19 3.55
CA ARG A 214 5.51 -33.31 4.49
C ARG A 214 4.63 -34.41 3.92
N ASN A 215 3.62 -34.05 3.12
CA ASN A 215 2.78 -35.01 2.40
C ASN A 215 2.58 -34.55 0.94
N PRO A 216 3.47 -34.97 0.02
CA PRO A 216 3.44 -34.52 -1.38
C PRO A 216 2.16 -34.86 -2.14
N LYS A 217 1.32 -35.79 -1.64
CA LYS A 217 0.03 -36.13 -2.25
C LYS A 217 -1.02 -35.03 -2.07
N ASN A 218 -0.85 -34.13 -1.09
CA ASN A 218 -1.81 -33.05 -0.81
C ASN A 218 -1.89 -32.03 -1.96
N LEU A 219 -0.78 -31.81 -2.65
CA LEU A 219 -0.68 -30.93 -3.81
C LEU A 219 -0.69 -31.77 -5.09
N THR A 220 -1.84 -31.83 -5.74
CA THR A 220 -1.99 -32.50 -7.04
C THR A 220 -1.58 -31.57 -8.18
N VAL A 221 -1.41 -32.11 -9.39
CA VAL A 221 -1.17 -31.32 -10.59
C VAL A 221 -2.30 -30.32 -10.83
N PHE A 222 -3.56 -30.73 -10.68
CA PHE A 222 -4.72 -29.84 -10.81
C PHE A 222 -4.69 -28.69 -9.80
N LYS A 223 -4.40 -28.96 -8.52
CA LYS A 223 -4.25 -27.89 -7.51
C LYS A 223 -3.09 -26.95 -7.85
N SER A 224 -1.99 -27.48 -8.38
CA SER A 224 -0.83 -26.70 -8.82
C SER A 224 -1.20 -25.78 -9.98
N PHE A 225 -2.00 -26.27 -10.94
CA PHE A 225 -2.54 -25.45 -12.02
C PHE A 225 -3.41 -24.31 -11.49
N LEU A 226 -4.35 -24.58 -10.58
CA LEU A 226 -5.21 -23.56 -9.97
C LEU A 226 -4.41 -22.51 -9.18
N LEU A 227 -3.39 -22.93 -8.42
CA LEU A 227 -2.50 -22.01 -7.72
C LEU A 227 -1.66 -21.17 -8.69
N GLY A 228 -1.25 -21.76 -9.81
CA GLY A 228 -0.61 -21.03 -10.90
C GLY A 228 -1.52 -19.95 -11.49
N ILE A 229 -2.82 -20.23 -11.69
CA ILE A 229 -3.79 -19.21 -12.10
C ILE A 229 -3.90 -18.11 -11.05
N ALA A 230 -4.07 -18.50 -9.78
CA ALA A 230 -4.22 -17.56 -8.67
C ALA A 230 -3.01 -16.63 -8.56
N ILE A 231 -1.77 -17.14 -8.72
CA ILE A 231 -0.55 -16.33 -8.71
C ILE A 231 -0.43 -15.51 -10.01
N GLY A 232 -0.82 -16.07 -11.15
CA GLY A 232 -0.68 -15.44 -12.46
C GLY A 232 -1.47 -14.14 -12.63
N ILE A 233 -2.57 -13.96 -11.88
CA ILE A 233 -3.36 -12.71 -11.87
C ILE A 233 -2.81 -11.65 -10.88
N PHE A 234 -1.76 -11.96 -10.12
CA PHE A 234 -1.24 -11.04 -9.11
C PHE A 234 -0.60 -9.76 -9.66
N PRO A 235 -0.05 -9.65 -10.89
CA PRO A 235 0.49 -8.38 -11.35
C PRO A 235 -0.50 -7.21 -11.20
N PHE A 236 -1.79 -7.42 -11.51
CA PHE A 236 -2.82 -6.41 -11.32
C PHE A 236 -3.42 -6.33 -9.90
N ILE A 237 -3.16 -7.31 -9.02
CA ILE A 237 -3.57 -7.27 -7.60
C ILE A 237 -2.48 -6.58 -6.77
N HIS A 238 -1.24 -7.05 -6.91
CA HIS A 238 -0.04 -6.51 -6.30
C HIS A 238 1.24 -7.05 -6.99
N SER A 239 1.85 -6.24 -7.86
CA SER A 239 3.02 -6.62 -8.67
C SER A 239 4.27 -7.01 -7.86
N ALA A 240 4.59 -6.27 -6.79
CA ALA A 240 5.74 -6.61 -5.95
C ALA A 240 5.60 -7.99 -5.28
N VAL A 241 4.40 -8.30 -4.76
CA VAL A 241 4.14 -9.60 -4.10
C VAL A 241 4.13 -10.74 -5.12
N PHE A 242 3.72 -10.51 -6.37
CA PHE A 242 3.93 -11.46 -7.45
C PHE A 242 5.41 -11.83 -7.62
N GLY A 243 6.30 -10.82 -7.67
CA GLY A 243 7.75 -11.04 -7.72
C GLY A 243 8.28 -11.82 -6.51
N MET A 244 7.82 -11.48 -5.31
CA MET A 244 8.16 -12.21 -4.07
C MET A 244 7.71 -13.67 -4.11
N ALA A 245 6.50 -13.94 -4.62
CA ALA A 245 5.99 -15.30 -4.81
C ALA A 245 6.85 -16.08 -5.81
N GLY A 246 7.28 -15.44 -6.90
CA GLY A 246 8.23 -16.02 -7.86
C GLY A 246 9.55 -16.42 -7.19
N ILE A 247 10.15 -15.53 -6.39
CA ILE A 247 11.36 -15.81 -5.61
C ILE A 247 11.14 -17.01 -4.68
N ALA A 248 10.00 -17.04 -3.96
CA ALA A 248 9.69 -18.14 -3.07
C ALA A 248 9.54 -19.48 -3.81
N LEU A 249 8.85 -19.49 -4.97
CA LEU A 249 8.71 -20.68 -5.81
C LEU A 249 10.08 -21.19 -6.30
N LEU A 250 10.98 -20.30 -6.74
CA LEU A 250 12.33 -20.67 -7.14
C LEU A 250 13.10 -21.31 -5.98
N VAL A 251 13.06 -20.70 -4.80
CA VAL A 251 13.71 -21.24 -3.60
C VAL A 251 13.11 -22.60 -3.23
N PHE A 252 11.79 -22.74 -3.23
CA PHE A 252 11.12 -24.00 -2.93
C PHE A 252 11.40 -25.10 -3.95
N PHE A 253 11.53 -24.76 -5.24
CA PHE A 253 11.92 -25.69 -6.30
C PHE A 253 13.29 -26.32 -6.02
N LEU A 254 14.24 -25.52 -5.52
CA LEU A 254 15.57 -25.99 -5.15
C LEU A 254 15.54 -26.86 -3.89
N ILE A 255 14.77 -26.46 -2.87
CA ILE A 255 14.78 -27.08 -1.53
C ILE A 255 13.93 -28.36 -1.43
N TYR A 256 12.88 -28.50 -2.25
CA TYR A 256 11.89 -29.59 -2.19
C TYR A 256 11.82 -30.40 -3.49
N PRO A 257 12.74 -31.38 -3.70
CA PRO A 257 12.74 -32.22 -4.90
C PRO A 257 11.40 -32.91 -5.20
N SER A 258 10.69 -33.36 -4.17
CA SER A 258 9.39 -34.05 -4.30
C SER A 258 8.24 -33.17 -4.80
N LEU A 259 8.43 -31.85 -4.83
CA LEU A 259 7.44 -30.87 -5.28
C LEU A 259 7.83 -30.18 -6.60
N ARG A 260 9.00 -30.47 -7.18
CA ARG A 260 9.53 -29.74 -8.36
C ARG A 260 8.56 -29.66 -9.53
N LEU A 261 7.98 -30.78 -9.95
CA LEU A 261 7.02 -30.79 -11.05
C LEU A 261 5.80 -29.88 -10.77
N LYS A 262 5.28 -29.94 -9.55
CA LYS A 262 4.11 -29.14 -9.11
C LYS A 262 4.46 -27.65 -9.08
N ILE A 263 5.62 -27.31 -8.55
CA ILE A 263 6.14 -25.93 -8.50
C ILE A 263 6.41 -25.39 -9.90
N PHE A 264 6.99 -26.22 -10.78
CA PHE A 264 7.20 -25.86 -12.17
C PHE A 264 5.86 -25.55 -12.88
N ILE A 265 4.84 -26.40 -12.70
CA ILE A 265 3.51 -26.16 -13.26
C ILE A 265 2.89 -24.86 -12.70
N MET A 266 2.98 -24.64 -11.38
CA MET A 266 2.54 -23.38 -10.75
C MET A 266 3.21 -22.17 -11.40
N GLY A 267 4.55 -22.18 -11.50
CA GLY A 267 5.33 -21.09 -12.06
C GLY A 267 5.07 -20.87 -13.55
N ALA A 268 4.98 -21.93 -14.35
CA ALA A 268 4.72 -21.84 -15.79
C ALA A 268 3.35 -21.21 -16.07
N VAL A 269 2.28 -21.70 -15.42
CA VAL A 269 0.93 -21.14 -15.56
C VAL A 269 0.89 -19.69 -15.09
N ALA A 270 1.52 -19.40 -13.95
CA ALA A 270 1.58 -18.04 -13.42
C ALA A 270 2.26 -17.07 -14.39
N LEU A 271 3.41 -17.46 -14.97
CA LEU A 271 4.12 -16.65 -15.95
C LEU A 271 3.32 -16.44 -17.23
N THR A 272 2.66 -17.48 -17.75
CA THR A 272 1.82 -17.36 -18.96
C THR A 272 0.72 -16.31 -18.79
N LEU A 273 0.09 -16.25 -17.62
CA LEU A 273 -0.95 -15.25 -17.35
C LEU A 273 -0.40 -13.88 -16.96
N ALA A 274 0.76 -13.84 -16.29
CA ALA A 274 1.36 -12.60 -15.83
C ALA A 274 2.02 -11.79 -16.95
N ILE A 275 2.61 -12.46 -17.95
CA ILE A 275 3.34 -11.78 -19.04
C ILE A 275 2.47 -10.75 -19.77
N PRO A 276 1.24 -11.07 -20.24
CA PRO A 276 0.39 -10.08 -20.89
C PRO A 276 0.06 -8.88 -19.99
N GLN A 277 -0.11 -9.09 -18.67
CA GLN A 277 -0.39 -8.03 -17.71
C GLN A 277 0.82 -7.11 -17.54
N ILE A 278 2.02 -7.68 -17.38
CA ILE A 278 3.27 -6.91 -17.24
C ILE A 278 3.58 -6.13 -18.52
N LEU A 279 3.36 -6.75 -19.69
CA LEU A 279 3.52 -6.07 -20.98
C LEU A 279 2.52 -4.92 -21.15
N TYR A 280 1.28 -5.09 -20.69
CA TYR A 280 0.28 -4.03 -20.68
C TYR A 280 0.68 -2.86 -19.77
N MET A 281 1.17 -3.15 -18.54
CA MET A 281 1.65 -2.10 -17.62
C MET A 281 2.84 -1.35 -18.20
N GLY A 282 3.72 -2.05 -18.93
CA GLY A 282 4.87 -1.45 -19.58
C GLY A 282 6.00 -1.07 -18.62
N PRO A 283 7.15 -0.62 -19.14
CA PRO A 283 8.32 -0.27 -18.33
C PRO A 283 8.18 1.10 -17.65
N SER A 284 9.02 1.35 -16.66
CA SER A 284 9.21 2.70 -16.09
C SER A 284 9.71 3.68 -17.16
N GLN A 285 9.18 4.89 -17.18
CA GLN A 285 9.68 6.05 -17.94
C GLN A 285 10.71 6.85 -17.13
N VAL A 286 10.83 6.57 -15.83
CA VAL A 286 11.83 7.18 -14.96
C VAL A 286 13.02 6.23 -14.86
N GLU A 287 14.21 6.76 -15.13
CA GLU A 287 15.46 6.01 -15.01
C GLU A 287 15.89 5.87 -13.54
N PHE A 288 16.29 4.66 -13.15
CA PHE A 288 16.90 4.36 -11.87
C PHE A 288 17.78 3.11 -11.98
N SER A 289 18.73 2.93 -11.07
CA SER A 289 19.59 1.74 -11.07
C SER A 289 18.87 0.57 -10.41
N TYR A 290 18.72 -0.54 -11.13
CA TYR A 290 18.19 -1.77 -10.54
C TYR A 290 19.10 -2.33 -9.45
N PHE A 291 20.42 -2.21 -9.58
CA PHE A 291 21.35 -2.63 -8.54
C PHE A 291 21.61 -1.45 -7.60
N HIS A 292 21.11 -1.55 -6.37
CA HIS A 292 21.18 -0.51 -5.35
C HIS A 292 21.45 -1.15 -3.98
N PRO A 293 22.70 -1.57 -3.71
CA PRO A 293 23.05 -2.26 -2.48
C PRO A 293 22.90 -1.34 -1.25
N GLY A 294 22.21 -1.83 -0.23
CA GLY A 294 22.06 -1.17 1.07
C GLY A 294 20.70 -0.56 1.34
N TYR A 295 19.69 -0.68 0.46
CA TYR A 295 18.38 -0.06 0.67
C TYR A 295 18.50 1.44 1.03
N LEU A 296 18.00 1.89 2.20
CA LEU A 296 18.10 3.27 2.68
C LEU A 296 19.33 3.53 3.57
N VAL A 297 20.28 2.60 3.62
CA VAL A 297 21.52 2.76 4.42
C VAL A 297 22.39 3.84 3.79
N LEU A 298 22.54 4.95 4.52
CA LEU A 298 23.47 6.01 4.16
C LEU A 298 24.92 5.50 4.26
N ASN A 299 25.69 5.63 3.18
CA ASN A 299 27.07 5.15 3.05
C ASN A 299 27.21 3.68 3.48
N PRO A 300 26.88 2.70 2.60
CA PRO A 300 26.66 1.29 2.95
C PRO A 300 27.95 0.53 3.31
N THR A 301 28.57 0.90 4.43
CA THR A 301 29.61 0.12 5.11
C THR A 301 28.95 -1.00 5.93
N LEU A 302 29.71 -2.07 6.26
CA LEU A 302 29.19 -3.15 7.11
C LEU A 302 28.66 -2.62 8.46
N LYS A 303 29.34 -1.62 9.03
CA LYS A 303 28.93 -0.96 10.29
C LYS A 303 27.59 -0.24 10.13
N ASN A 304 27.43 0.59 9.10
CA ASN A 304 26.20 1.35 8.89
C ASN A 304 25.04 0.42 8.54
N PHE A 305 25.29 -0.62 7.74
CA PHE A 305 24.32 -1.65 7.42
C PHE A 305 23.84 -2.39 8.67
N ALA A 306 24.78 -2.85 9.52
CA ALA A 306 24.45 -3.51 10.77
C ALA A 306 23.68 -2.58 11.72
N ASN A 307 24.14 -1.33 11.88
CA ASN A 307 23.47 -0.33 12.72
C ASN A 307 22.04 -0.09 12.25
N TYR A 308 21.84 0.14 10.95
CA TYR A 308 20.53 0.35 10.37
C TYR A 308 19.59 -0.82 10.65
N TRP A 309 20.01 -2.06 10.34
CA TRP A 309 19.14 -3.21 10.51
C TRP A 309 18.90 -3.60 11.97
N VAL A 310 19.86 -3.39 12.86
CA VAL A 310 19.65 -3.58 14.30
C VAL A 310 18.63 -2.57 14.83
N LEU A 311 18.71 -1.30 14.44
CA LEU A 311 17.75 -0.28 14.88
C LEU A 311 16.35 -0.53 14.29
N ASN A 312 16.26 -0.99 13.05
CA ASN A 312 14.99 -1.20 12.36
C ASN A 312 14.30 -2.52 12.77
N LEU A 313 15.04 -3.61 13.01
CA LEU A 313 14.49 -4.90 13.42
C LEU A 313 14.48 -5.10 14.95
N GLY A 314 15.22 -4.27 15.68
CA GLY A 314 15.45 -4.39 17.12
C GLY A 314 15.96 -5.75 17.55
N LEU A 315 15.41 -6.30 18.64
CA LEU A 315 15.85 -7.59 19.18
C LEU A 315 15.62 -8.76 18.21
N THR A 316 14.68 -8.65 17.26
CA THR A 316 14.47 -9.68 16.23
C THR A 316 15.72 -9.88 15.37
N ALA A 317 16.56 -8.86 15.18
CA ALA A 317 17.83 -9.00 14.47
C ALA A 317 18.75 -10.08 15.07
N LEU A 318 18.68 -10.28 16.40
CA LEU A 318 19.46 -11.28 17.12
C LEU A 318 18.65 -12.56 17.41
N LEU A 319 17.39 -12.40 17.84
CA LEU A 319 16.56 -13.51 18.30
C LEU A 319 16.10 -14.41 17.16
N ALA A 320 15.82 -13.88 15.96
CA ALA A 320 15.42 -14.71 14.83
C ALA A 320 16.54 -15.64 14.34
N PRO A 321 17.81 -15.18 14.14
CA PRO A 321 18.92 -16.08 13.85
C PRO A 321 19.13 -17.16 14.93
N LEU A 322 19.05 -16.81 16.22
CA LEU A 322 19.15 -17.78 17.30
C LEU A 322 18.00 -18.80 17.27
N GLY A 323 16.76 -18.33 17.06
CA GLY A 323 15.59 -19.20 16.90
C GLY A 323 15.74 -20.15 15.71
N PHE A 324 16.29 -19.67 14.60
CA PHE A 324 16.62 -20.48 13.43
C PHE A 324 17.62 -21.60 13.78
N LEU A 325 18.66 -21.30 14.56
CA LEU A 325 19.66 -22.29 15.01
C LEU A 325 19.08 -23.36 15.95
N PHE A 326 18.01 -23.07 16.69
CA PHE A 326 17.31 -24.06 17.54
C PHE A 326 16.13 -24.77 16.86
N SER A 327 15.76 -24.32 15.66
CA SER A 327 14.67 -24.91 14.86
C SER A 327 15.13 -26.17 14.13
N ASP A 328 14.19 -27.05 13.78
CA ASP A 328 14.48 -28.24 13.00
C ASP A 328 14.74 -27.94 11.52
N LYS A 329 15.24 -28.94 10.77
CA LYS A 329 15.60 -28.79 9.35
C LYS A 329 14.41 -28.37 8.48
N THR A 330 13.21 -28.82 8.79
CA THR A 330 11.99 -28.53 8.01
C THR A 330 11.53 -27.09 8.27
N GLN A 331 11.57 -26.66 9.52
CA GLN A 331 11.30 -25.27 9.92
C GLN A 331 12.28 -24.32 9.25
N ARG A 332 13.59 -24.60 9.30
CA ARG A 332 14.64 -23.78 8.66
C ARG A 332 14.43 -23.64 7.15
N LYS A 333 14.10 -24.73 6.46
CA LYS A 333 13.83 -24.71 5.01
C LYS A 333 12.72 -23.75 4.62
N LEU A 334 11.70 -23.60 5.47
CA LEU A 334 10.61 -22.66 5.25
C LEU A 334 11.04 -21.19 5.35
N PHE A 335 12.08 -20.90 6.13
CA PHE A 335 12.54 -19.54 6.35
C PHE A 335 13.39 -19.00 5.18
N VAL A 336 14.00 -19.88 4.39
CA VAL A 336 14.93 -19.49 3.32
C VAL A 336 14.30 -18.49 2.33
N PRO A 337 13.05 -18.65 1.84
CA PRO A 337 12.40 -17.64 1.01
C PRO A 337 12.35 -16.25 1.66
N PHE A 338 12.00 -16.17 2.95
CA PHE A 338 11.92 -14.89 3.68
C PHE A 338 13.31 -14.23 3.75
N VAL A 339 14.36 -14.99 4.04
CA VAL A 339 15.74 -14.48 4.02
C VAL A 339 16.12 -13.99 2.62
N MET A 340 15.73 -14.71 1.57
CA MET A 340 15.97 -14.27 0.19
C MET A 340 15.25 -12.95 -0.12
N LEU A 341 14.06 -12.71 0.43
CA LEU A 341 13.39 -11.40 0.30
C LEU A 341 14.21 -10.28 0.96
N PHE A 342 14.79 -10.53 2.14
CA PHE A 342 15.67 -9.57 2.81
C PHE A 342 16.94 -9.28 2.00
N VAL A 343 17.56 -10.31 1.43
CA VAL A 343 18.74 -10.15 0.58
C VAL A 343 18.40 -9.36 -0.68
N ILE A 344 17.34 -9.75 -1.39
CA ILE A 344 16.94 -9.12 -2.65
C ILE A 344 16.52 -7.67 -2.43
N GLY A 345 15.70 -7.39 -1.41
CA GLY A 345 15.26 -6.02 -1.10
C GLY A 345 16.42 -5.08 -0.73
N ASN A 346 17.53 -5.62 -0.22
CA ASN A 346 18.76 -4.86 0.05
C ASN A 346 19.65 -4.68 -1.17
N LEU A 347 19.60 -5.56 -2.16
CA LEU A 347 20.50 -5.52 -3.33
C LEU A 347 19.90 -4.78 -4.52
N PHE A 348 18.57 -4.83 -4.67
CA PHE A 348 17.90 -4.37 -5.87
C PHE A 348 16.83 -3.32 -5.57
N GLN A 349 16.68 -2.35 -6.46
CA GLN A 349 15.60 -1.37 -6.50
C GLN A 349 14.61 -1.76 -7.62
N PHE A 350 13.31 -1.78 -7.30
CA PHE A 350 12.28 -2.26 -8.24
C PHE A 350 11.40 -1.15 -8.85
N THR A 351 11.40 0.04 -8.25
CA THR A 351 10.65 1.21 -8.71
C THR A 351 11.50 2.47 -8.51
N PRO A 352 11.16 3.61 -9.13
CA PRO A 352 11.87 4.86 -8.91
C PRO A 352 11.99 5.26 -7.43
N ASP A 353 10.94 5.00 -6.64
CA ASP A 353 10.94 5.26 -5.22
C ASP A 353 11.53 4.08 -4.42
N MET A 354 12.79 4.19 -3.99
CA MET A 354 13.49 3.14 -3.24
C MET A 354 12.76 2.74 -1.94
N PRO A 355 12.26 3.66 -1.09
CA PRO A 355 11.46 3.35 0.09
C PRO A 355 10.37 2.28 -0.10
N THR A 356 9.75 2.17 -1.29
CA THR A 356 8.70 1.18 -1.58
C THR A 356 9.15 -0.28 -1.40
N ASN A 357 10.46 -0.56 -1.43
CA ASN A 357 11.06 -1.86 -1.13
C ASN A 357 10.81 -2.35 0.30
N HIS A 358 10.31 -1.49 1.21
CA HIS A 358 9.91 -1.88 2.57
C HIS A 358 9.08 -3.16 2.59
N LYS A 359 8.28 -3.38 1.55
CA LYS A 359 7.43 -4.56 1.41
C LYS A 359 8.21 -5.89 1.47
N PHE A 360 9.45 -5.94 0.97
CA PHE A 360 10.29 -7.12 1.08
C PHE A 360 10.65 -7.39 2.55
N PHE A 361 10.96 -6.32 3.28
CA PHE A 361 11.40 -6.39 4.67
C PHE A 361 10.25 -6.63 5.64
N ASN A 362 9.06 -6.10 5.41
CA ASN A 362 7.88 -6.41 6.22
C ASN A 362 7.52 -7.90 6.11
N LEU A 363 7.56 -8.45 4.90
CA LEU A 363 7.29 -9.86 4.69
C LEU A 363 8.39 -10.75 5.29
N PHE A 364 9.67 -10.38 5.14
CA PHE A 364 10.78 -11.02 5.86
C PHE A 364 10.56 -11.00 7.38
N LEU A 365 10.18 -9.85 7.94
CA LEU A 365 9.98 -9.67 9.38
C LEU A 365 8.87 -10.56 9.93
N ILE A 366 7.77 -10.77 9.17
CA ILE A 366 6.75 -11.76 9.53
C ILE A 366 7.38 -13.15 9.72
N GLY A 367 8.20 -13.59 8.75
CA GLY A 367 8.92 -14.86 8.85
C GLY A 367 9.89 -14.89 10.04
N ALA A 368 10.64 -13.81 10.26
CA ALA A 368 11.62 -13.71 11.35
C ALA A 368 10.93 -13.76 12.73
N ASN A 369 9.76 -13.13 12.85
CA ASN A 369 8.95 -13.13 14.05
C ASN A 369 8.48 -14.53 14.45
N PHE A 370 8.30 -15.46 13.50
CA PHE A 370 8.00 -16.85 13.83
C PHE A 370 9.13 -17.52 14.64
N PHE A 371 10.38 -17.30 14.24
CA PHE A 371 11.56 -17.87 14.91
C PHE A 371 11.87 -17.16 16.22
N THR A 372 11.69 -15.83 16.27
CA THR A 372 11.74 -15.08 17.52
C THR A 372 10.72 -15.63 18.52
N ALA A 373 9.45 -15.80 18.09
CA ALA A 373 8.39 -16.30 18.95
C ALA A 373 8.67 -17.72 19.47
N ASP A 374 9.15 -18.63 18.61
CA ASP A 374 9.52 -20.00 19.02
C ASP A 374 10.65 -19.99 20.07
N LEU A 375 11.69 -19.19 19.86
CA LEU A 375 12.80 -19.07 20.81
C LEU A 375 12.31 -18.56 22.17
N LEU A 376 11.50 -17.50 22.19
CA LEU A 376 10.97 -16.92 23.43
C LEU A 376 10.10 -17.93 24.18
N VAL A 377 9.26 -18.70 23.48
CA VAL A 377 8.45 -19.76 24.09
C VAL A 377 9.33 -20.87 24.68
N ARG A 378 10.37 -21.31 23.97
CA ARG A 378 11.32 -22.31 24.51
C ARG A 378 12.08 -21.79 25.73
N MET A 379 12.48 -20.53 25.73
CA MET A 379 13.12 -19.90 26.88
C MET A 379 12.16 -19.85 28.07
N TRP A 380 10.91 -19.43 27.85
CA TRP A 380 9.87 -19.36 28.89
C TRP A 380 9.64 -20.70 29.61
N GLU A 381 9.75 -21.81 28.87
CA GLU A 381 9.60 -23.18 29.38
C GLU A 381 10.79 -23.65 30.26
N ARG A 382 11.91 -22.91 30.32
CA ARG A 382 13.12 -23.30 31.10
C ARG A 382 13.11 -22.87 32.57
N GLY A 383 12.10 -22.15 33.04
CA GLY A 383 11.95 -21.77 34.45
C GLY A 383 11.97 -20.26 34.71
N PHE A 384 11.83 -19.88 35.98
CA PHE A 384 11.56 -18.49 36.39
C PHE A 384 12.55 -17.43 35.88
N PRO A 385 13.90 -17.64 35.93
CA PRO A 385 14.84 -16.63 35.44
C PRO A 385 14.64 -16.30 33.95
N PHE A 386 14.38 -17.32 33.12
CA PHE A 386 14.12 -17.11 31.69
C PHE A 386 12.78 -16.43 31.43
N LYS A 387 11.77 -16.64 32.28
CA LYS A 387 10.49 -15.92 32.15
C LYS A 387 10.68 -14.42 32.31
N LEU A 388 11.50 -13.99 33.28
CA LEU A 388 11.82 -12.56 33.46
C LEU A 388 12.52 -11.99 32.22
N VAL A 389 13.52 -12.70 31.69
CA VAL A 389 14.24 -12.28 30.46
C VAL A 389 13.28 -12.19 29.27
N VAL A 390 12.41 -13.18 29.08
CA VAL A 390 11.43 -13.19 27.98
C VAL A 390 10.43 -12.03 28.14
N SER A 391 9.96 -11.73 29.35
CA SER A 391 9.10 -10.57 29.60
C SER A 391 9.76 -9.26 29.20
N ILE A 392 11.05 -9.08 29.52
CA ILE A 392 11.82 -7.90 29.11
C ILE A 392 11.97 -7.86 27.58
N PHE A 393 12.27 -8.99 26.94
CA PHE A 393 12.36 -9.05 25.48
C PHE A 393 11.04 -8.73 24.80
N ILE A 394 9.92 -9.26 25.28
CA ILE A 394 8.58 -8.96 24.75
C ILE A 394 8.28 -7.46 24.87
N LEU A 395 8.64 -6.82 26.00
CA LEU A 395 8.50 -5.38 26.16
C LEU A 395 9.25 -4.63 25.04
N PHE A 396 10.55 -4.87 24.87
CA PHE A 396 11.33 -4.18 23.83
C PHE A 396 10.92 -4.54 22.39
N LEU A 397 10.41 -5.74 22.17
CA LEU A 397 9.91 -6.19 20.87
C LEU A 397 8.54 -5.60 20.50
N THR A 398 7.84 -4.95 21.44
CA THR A 398 6.47 -4.43 21.19
C THR A 398 6.32 -2.95 21.52
N LEU A 399 7.23 -2.37 22.31
CA LEU A 399 7.10 -1.00 22.82
C LEU A 399 6.92 0.05 21.73
N SER A 400 7.75 0.03 20.69
CA SER A 400 7.61 0.95 19.54
C SER A 400 6.26 0.80 18.86
N GLY A 401 5.82 -0.43 18.61
CA GLY A 401 4.50 -0.71 18.05
C GLY A 401 3.35 -0.20 18.91
N VAL A 402 3.45 -0.31 20.25
CA VAL A 402 2.43 0.21 21.17
C VAL A 402 2.38 1.74 21.12
N ILE A 403 3.54 2.41 21.11
CA ILE A 403 3.63 3.87 21.00
C ILE A 403 3.06 4.36 19.66
N ASP A 404 3.49 3.75 18.56
CA ASP A 404 3.07 4.13 17.20
C ASP A 404 1.59 3.77 16.93
N PHE A 405 1.01 2.81 17.66
CA PHE A 405 -0.43 2.52 17.57
C PHE A 405 -1.28 3.72 18.01
N PHE A 406 -0.87 4.42 19.07
CA PHE A 406 -1.60 5.60 19.53
C PHE A 406 -1.51 6.77 18.55
N SER A 407 -0.43 6.89 17.78
CA SER A 407 -0.35 7.86 16.68
C SER A 407 -1.43 7.67 15.61
N ILE A 408 -1.94 6.43 15.44
CA ILE A 408 -3.06 6.10 14.54
C ILE A 408 -4.41 6.26 15.28
N ALA A 409 -4.50 5.74 16.51
CA ALA A 409 -5.72 5.80 17.31
C ALA A 409 -6.15 7.24 17.65
N ASN A 410 -5.17 8.14 17.82
CA ASN A 410 -5.38 9.56 18.10
C ASN A 410 -5.18 10.43 16.86
N ASP A 411 -5.09 9.85 15.67
CA ASP A 411 -4.83 10.64 14.47
C ASP A 411 -5.96 11.64 14.22
N ARG A 412 -5.55 12.82 13.77
CA ARG A 412 -6.46 13.91 13.39
C ARG A 412 -7.09 13.61 12.05
N TYR A 413 -8.22 14.25 11.79
CA TYR A 413 -8.90 14.15 10.52
C TYR A 413 -8.69 15.40 9.67
N VAL A 414 -8.57 15.17 8.37
CA VAL A 414 -8.76 16.18 7.33
C VAL A 414 -10.14 15.94 6.73
N GLU A 415 -10.96 16.97 6.69
CA GLU A 415 -12.26 16.93 6.01
C GLU A 415 -12.12 17.50 4.60
N ILE A 416 -12.60 16.75 3.62
CA ILE A 416 -12.63 17.12 2.21
C ILE A 416 -14.09 17.15 1.78
N LEU A 417 -14.51 18.29 1.23
CA LEU A 417 -15.85 18.42 0.64
C LEU A 417 -15.96 17.49 -0.55
N ASP A 418 -16.94 16.61 -0.49
CA ASP A 418 -17.13 15.57 -1.49
C ASP A 418 -18.56 15.61 -2.05
N ILE A 419 -18.84 14.80 -3.06
CA ILE A 419 -20.19 14.69 -3.62
C ILE A 419 -21.17 14.06 -2.60
N PRO A 420 -22.39 14.61 -2.45
CA PRO A 420 -22.99 15.66 -3.27
C PRO A 420 -22.79 17.10 -2.75
N VAL A 421 -22.01 17.30 -1.68
CA VAL A 421 -21.89 18.57 -0.97
C VAL A 421 -20.96 19.55 -1.67
N ASN A 422 -19.98 19.05 -2.43
CA ASN A 422 -19.06 19.84 -3.23
C ASN A 422 -19.71 20.26 -4.56
N PRO A 423 -20.06 21.55 -4.77
CA PRO A 423 -20.80 21.98 -5.95
C PRO A 423 -19.98 21.89 -7.24
N ALA A 424 -18.65 22.11 -7.16
CA ALA A 424 -17.78 21.96 -8.32
C ALA A 424 -17.68 20.49 -8.75
N ALA A 425 -17.51 19.57 -7.80
CA ALA A 425 -17.49 18.14 -8.09
C ALA A 425 -18.84 17.65 -8.62
N MET A 426 -19.96 18.17 -8.09
CA MET A 426 -21.31 17.90 -8.61
C MET A 426 -21.49 18.41 -10.04
N PHE A 427 -21.01 19.62 -10.35
CA PHE A 427 -21.03 20.13 -11.71
C PHE A 427 -20.25 19.22 -12.66
N VAL A 428 -19.03 18.82 -12.29
CA VAL A 428 -18.24 17.89 -13.11
C VAL A 428 -18.98 16.57 -13.27
N LEU A 429 -19.58 16.04 -12.19
CA LEU A 429 -20.34 14.80 -12.20
C LEU A 429 -21.51 14.82 -13.20
N GLU A 430 -22.23 15.92 -13.28
CA GLU A 430 -23.45 16.03 -14.09
C GLU A 430 -23.23 16.58 -15.51
N LYS A 431 -22.19 17.38 -15.72
CA LYS A 431 -22.04 18.22 -16.93
C LYS A 431 -20.86 17.85 -17.82
N THR A 432 -19.95 16.99 -17.38
CA THR A 432 -18.86 16.51 -18.24
C THR A 432 -19.04 15.02 -18.60
N PRO A 433 -18.57 14.60 -19.78
CA PRO A 433 -18.44 13.17 -20.11
C PRO A 433 -17.68 12.38 -19.03
N THR A 434 -18.00 11.10 -18.91
CA THR A 434 -17.44 10.20 -17.87
C THR A 434 -15.99 9.80 -18.13
N ASP A 435 -15.54 9.91 -19.37
CA ASP A 435 -14.18 9.62 -19.83
C ASP A 435 -13.29 10.86 -19.96
N SER A 436 -13.82 12.05 -19.62
CA SER A 436 -13.12 13.31 -19.80
C SER A 436 -11.77 13.38 -19.08
N ILE A 437 -10.82 14.05 -19.73
CA ILE A 437 -9.55 14.47 -19.15
C ILE A 437 -9.61 15.97 -18.87
N ILE A 438 -9.38 16.34 -17.62
CA ILE A 438 -9.48 17.71 -17.15
C ILE A 438 -8.09 18.23 -16.78
N LEU A 439 -7.73 19.42 -17.26
CA LEU A 439 -6.53 20.13 -16.79
C LEU A 439 -6.83 20.65 -15.37
N PRO A 440 -6.17 20.13 -14.33
CA PRO A 440 -6.60 20.36 -12.96
C PRO A 440 -6.12 21.69 -12.40
N SER A 441 -6.80 22.15 -11.36
CA SER A 441 -6.41 23.33 -10.58
C SER A 441 -5.80 22.98 -9.22
N SER A 442 -5.86 21.70 -8.83
CA SER A 442 -5.21 21.14 -7.64
C SER A 442 -4.63 19.77 -7.94
N PHE A 443 -3.53 19.42 -7.26
CA PHE A 443 -2.94 18.08 -7.36
C PHE A 443 -3.65 17.02 -6.53
N LEU A 444 -4.38 17.44 -5.50
CA LEU A 444 -4.95 16.56 -4.48
C LEU A 444 -6.42 16.92 -4.30
N TYR A 445 -7.28 15.90 -4.28
CA TYR A 445 -8.73 16.05 -4.06
C TYR A 445 -9.40 17.06 -5.01
N ASP A 446 -8.90 17.12 -6.23
CA ASP A 446 -9.45 17.95 -7.30
C ASP A 446 -10.93 17.58 -7.56
N PRO A 447 -11.83 18.56 -7.76
CA PRO A 447 -13.26 18.27 -7.98
C PRO A 447 -13.51 17.27 -9.10
N ALA A 448 -12.73 17.30 -10.19
CA ALA A 448 -12.84 16.33 -11.26
C ALA A 448 -12.50 14.90 -10.79
N SER A 449 -11.45 14.77 -10.00
CA SER A 449 -11.03 13.49 -9.42
C SER A 449 -12.09 12.92 -8.45
N LEU A 450 -12.71 13.78 -7.64
CA LEU A 450 -13.81 13.39 -6.75
C LEU A 450 -15.07 12.97 -7.54
N ALA A 451 -15.28 13.53 -8.72
CA ALA A 451 -16.34 13.13 -9.64
C ALA A 451 -15.96 11.90 -10.52
N GLY A 452 -14.78 11.31 -10.32
CA GLY A 452 -14.31 10.15 -11.09
C GLY A 452 -13.81 10.46 -12.51
N ARG A 453 -13.60 11.73 -12.86
CA ARG A 453 -12.94 12.13 -14.12
C ARG A 453 -11.43 12.02 -13.96
N LYS A 454 -10.75 11.86 -15.08
CA LYS A 454 -9.29 11.81 -15.11
C LYS A 454 -8.76 13.25 -15.07
N ILE A 455 -7.72 13.50 -14.29
CA ILE A 455 -7.02 14.78 -14.28
C ILE A 455 -5.65 14.63 -14.95
N TYR A 456 -5.26 15.64 -15.73
CA TYR A 456 -4.05 15.60 -16.55
C TYR A 456 -2.79 15.23 -15.75
N LEU A 457 -2.66 15.79 -14.55
CA LEU A 457 -1.60 15.50 -13.59
C LEU A 457 -2.09 15.75 -12.16
N GLY A 458 -2.18 14.69 -11.35
CA GLY A 458 -2.33 14.83 -9.89
C GLY A 458 -0.98 14.95 -9.19
N TRP A 459 -0.95 14.76 -7.86
CA TRP A 459 0.28 14.87 -7.08
C TRP A 459 1.42 14.02 -7.66
N PRO A 460 2.51 14.64 -8.15
CA PRO A 460 3.49 13.96 -8.98
C PRO A 460 4.14 12.74 -8.33
N TYR A 461 4.31 12.73 -7.00
CA TYR A 461 4.98 11.64 -6.28
C TYR A 461 4.38 10.25 -6.60
N PHE A 462 3.06 10.12 -6.70
CA PHE A 462 2.41 8.82 -6.93
C PHE A 462 2.63 8.30 -8.34
N SER A 463 2.45 9.16 -9.34
CA SER A 463 2.70 8.82 -10.74
C SER A 463 4.19 8.57 -11.00
N TRP A 464 5.07 9.38 -10.41
CA TRP A 464 6.53 9.18 -10.47
C TRP A 464 6.93 7.84 -9.84
N GLY A 465 6.42 7.52 -8.65
CA GLY A 465 6.69 6.26 -7.96
C GLY A 465 6.19 5.03 -8.74
N ALA A 466 5.10 5.19 -9.52
CA ALA A 466 4.61 4.17 -10.45
C ALA A 466 5.42 4.09 -11.78
N GLY A 467 6.37 5.00 -12.00
CA GLY A 467 7.25 5.00 -13.18
C GLY A 467 6.72 5.82 -14.36
N TYR A 468 5.92 6.86 -14.13
CA TYR A 468 5.53 7.84 -15.15
C TYR A 468 6.48 9.04 -15.16
N ASP A 469 6.74 9.62 -16.34
CA ASP A 469 7.52 10.87 -16.47
C ASP A 469 6.67 12.09 -16.09
N THR A 470 6.68 12.41 -14.79
CA THR A 470 5.96 13.57 -14.25
C THR A 470 6.64 14.89 -14.53
N THR A 471 7.94 14.90 -14.81
CA THR A 471 8.70 16.12 -15.09
C THR A 471 8.30 16.68 -16.44
N ALA A 472 8.31 15.86 -17.49
CA ALA A 472 7.85 16.27 -18.81
C ALA A 472 6.37 16.67 -18.79
N ARG A 473 5.54 15.89 -18.07
CA ARG A 473 4.10 16.18 -17.92
C ARG A 473 3.85 17.53 -17.25
N ALA A 474 4.54 17.83 -16.15
CA ALA A 474 4.42 19.12 -15.46
C ALA A 474 4.89 20.29 -16.35
N GLY A 475 5.96 20.10 -17.13
CA GLY A 475 6.42 21.10 -18.09
C GLY A 475 5.39 21.41 -19.19
N LEU A 476 4.67 20.40 -19.68
CA LEU A 476 3.56 20.60 -20.62
C LEU A 476 2.38 21.29 -19.96
N MET A 477 2.02 20.90 -18.73
CA MET A 477 0.96 21.54 -17.94
C MET A 477 1.23 23.04 -17.76
N GLN A 478 2.45 23.41 -17.36
CA GLN A 478 2.84 24.83 -17.21
C GLN A 478 2.68 25.61 -18.52
N ARG A 479 3.04 25.01 -19.67
CA ARG A 479 2.86 25.65 -20.98
C ARG A 479 1.39 25.85 -21.36
N MET A 480 0.48 25.01 -20.87
CA MET A 480 -0.96 25.19 -21.06
C MET A 480 -1.53 26.27 -20.13
N LEU A 481 -0.98 26.41 -18.93
CA LEU A 481 -1.40 27.39 -17.92
C LEU A 481 -0.83 28.80 -18.16
N THR A 482 0.30 28.90 -18.86
CA THR A 482 0.88 30.17 -19.35
C THR A 482 1.14 30.09 -20.85
N PRO A 483 0.07 30.06 -21.67
CA PRO A 483 0.20 29.94 -23.10
C PRO A 483 0.81 31.22 -23.70
N LYS A 484 1.74 31.06 -24.64
CA LYS A 484 2.35 32.19 -25.35
C LYS A 484 1.39 32.85 -26.33
N ASP A 485 0.52 32.04 -26.91
CA ASP A 485 -0.47 32.43 -27.91
C ASP A 485 -1.61 31.39 -27.98
N PRO A 486 -2.79 31.78 -28.48
CA PRO A 486 -3.92 30.88 -28.67
C PRO A 486 -3.64 29.58 -29.45
N ALA A 487 -2.80 29.63 -30.48
CA ALA A 487 -2.55 28.47 -31.34
C ALA A 487 -1.71 27.42 -30.61
N THR A 488 -0.69 27.85 -29.86
CA THR A 488 0.09 26.98 -28.98
C THR A 488 -0.78 26.32 -27.92
N PHE A 489 -1.68 27.07 -27.28
CA PHE A 489 -2.63 26.52 -26.30
C PHE A 489 -3.50 25.42 -26.93
N CYS A 490 -4.18 25.73 -28.03
CA CYS A 490 -5.08 24.79 -28.68
C CYS A 490 -4.38 23.54 -29.25
N SER A 491 -3.13 23.69 -29.70
CA SER A 491 -2.31 22.56 -30.11
C SER A 491 -2.01 21.61 -28.95
N LEU A 492 -1.66 22.14 -27.77
CA LEU A 492 -1.38 21.34 -26.57
C LEU A 492 -2.64 20.67 -26.02
N ILE A 493 -3.75 21.41 -25.91
CA ILE A 493 -5.05 20.88 -25.45
C ILE A 493 -5.49 19.71 -26.34
N ALA A 494 -5.40 19.86 -27.66
CA ALA A 494 -5.76 18.79 -28.59
C ALA A 494 -4.80 17.60 -28.52
N LYS A 495 -3.49 17.84 -28.45
CA LYS A 495 -2.47 16.78 -28.37
C LYS A 495 -2.64 15.89 -27.14
N GLU A 496 -2.98 16.51 -26.01
CA GLU A 496 -3.09 15.83 -24.71
C GLU A 496 -4.53 15.39 -24.39
N ASN A 497 -5.46 15.57 -25.34
CA ASN A 497 -6.88 15.22 -25.24
C ASN A 497 -7.57 15.85 -24.03
N ILE A 498 -7.31 17.13 -23.75
CA ILE A 498 -7.93 17.84 -22.63
C ILE A 498 -9.30 18.37 -23.06
N ASP A 499 -10.34 17.98 -22.32
CA ASP A 499 -11.73 18.36 -22.59
C ASP A 499 -12.15 19.62 -21.84
N PHE A 500 -11.64 19.82 -20.61
CA PHE A 500 -11.96 20.97 -19.77
C PHE A 500 -10.72 21.48 -19.04
N VAL A 501 -10.76 22.76 -18.68
CA VAL A 501 -9.70 23.41 -17.92
C VAL A 501 -10.25 24.01 -16.64
N GLU A 502 -9.67 23.61 -15.50
CA GLU A 502 -9.96 24.19 -14.21
C GLU A 502 -8.95 25.27 -13.86
N ILE A 503 -9.42 26.41 -13.36
CA ILE A 503 -8.59 27.53 -12.92
C ILE A 503 -9.06 27.99 -11.55
N GLN A 504 -8.10 28.10 -10.63
CA GLN A 504 -8.29 28.56 -9.26
C GLN A 504 -7.44 29.81 -9.05
N ARG A 505 -8.02 30.90 -8.54
CA ARG A 505 -7.33 32.19 -8.37
C ARG A 505 -7.35 32.67 -6.90
N PRO A 506 -6.19 32.73 -6.21
CA PRO A 506 -4.86 32.32 -6.67
C PRO A 506 -4.75 30.80 -6.84
N THR A 507 -3.82 30.35 -7.68
CA THR A 507 -3.57 28.91 -7.93
C THR A 507 -3.18 28.17 -6.65
N LEU A 508 -3.66 26.93 -6.53
CA LEU A 508 -3.28 25.99 -5.47
C LEU A 508 -2.13 25.06 -5.89
N LEU A 509 -1.76 25.07 -7.18
CA LEU A 509 -0.65 24.29 -7.69
C LEU A 509 0.67 24.93 -7.22
N PRO A 510 1.53 24.18 -6.50
CA PRO A 510 2.82 24.70 -6.05
C PRO A 510 3.72 25.02 -7.24
N ASP A 511 4.54 26.07 -7.09
CA ASP A 511 5.53 26.52 -8.08
C ASP A 511 4.98 26.72 -9.51
N THR A 512 3.68 27.00 -9.62
CA THR A 512 2.97 27.13 -10.91
C THR A 512 2.50 28.57 -11.11
N VAL A 513 2.70 29.10 -12.31
CA VAL A 513 2.15 30.40 -12.72
C VAL A 513 0.96 30.16 -13.65
N VAL A 514 -0.07 31.00 -13.56
CA VAL A 514 -1.27 30.94 -14.40
C VAL A 514 -1.53 32.31 -15.01
N ASP A 515 -1.73 32.35 -16.33
CA ASP A 515 -2.20 33.55 -17.04
C ASP A 515 -3.72 33.63 -16.98
N TYR A 516 -4.25 34.19 -15.88
CA TYR A 516 -5.71 34.29 -15.67
C TYR A 516 -6.42 35.07 -16.79
N SER A 517 -5.79 36.14 -17.29
CA SER A 517 -6.34 36.97 -18.37
C SER A 517 -6.57 36.15 -19.63
N PHE A 518 -5.63 35.27 -20.00
CA PHE A 518 -5.81 34.42 -21.17
C PHE A 518 -7.11 33.60 -21.08
N PHE A 519 -7.37 32.95 -19.94
CA PHE A 519 -8.57 32.13 -19.77
C PHE A 519 -9.86 32.95 -19.71
N GLU A 520 -9.83 34.06 -18.98
CA GLU A 520 -10.98 34.98 -18.83
C GLU A 520 -11.36 35.64 -20.16
N ASP A 521 -10.39 36.03 -20.99
CA ASP A 521 -10.60 36.78 -22.23
C ASP A 521 -10.92 35.88 -23.43
N ASN A 522 -10.42 34.63 -23.44
CA ASN A 522 -10.48 33.77 -24.63
C ASN A 522 -11.46 32.59 -24.50
N LEU A 523 -11.64 32.03 -23.30
CA LEU A 523 -12.39 30.78 -23.14
C LEU A 523 -13.80 30.99 -22.58
N HIS A 524 -14.71 30.09 -22.96
CA HIS A 524 -16.05 30.11 -22.41
C HIS A 524 -16.06 29.45 -21.03
N ARG A 525 -16.34 30.24 -19.99
CA ARG A 525 -16.52 29.73 -18.62
C ARG A 525 -17.87 29.03 -18.49
N VAL A 526 -17.84 27.73 -18.21
CA VAL A 526 -19.03 26.88 -18.06
C VAL A 526 -19.45 26.71 -16.59
N TYR A 527 -18.55 26.95 -15.65
CA TYR A 527 -18.82 26.95 -14.21
C TYR A 527 -17.99 28.02 -13.49
N PHE A 528 -18.56 28.62 -12.44
CA PHE A 528 -17.87 29.54 -11.56
C PHE A 528 -18.36 29.39 -10.13
N ASP A 529 -17.43 29.20 -9.20
CA ASP A 529 -17.67 29.26 -7.77
C ASP A 529 -17.06 30.56 -7.21
N PRO A 530 -17.88 31.54 -6.79
CA PRO A 530 -17.39 32.80 -6.24
C PRO A 530 -16.76 32.66 -4.86
N THR A 531 -17.02 31.57 -4.11
CA THR A 531 -16.51 31.38 -2.74
C THR A 531 -15.04 31.00 -2.74
N THR A 532 -14.66 30.14 -3.68
CA THR A 532 -13.30 29.68 -3.87
C THR A 532 -12.59 30.44 -4.99
N ASN A 533 -13.31 31.17 -5.84
CA ASN A 533 -12.80 31.78 -7.07
C ASN A 533 -12.24 30.71 -8.04
N PHE A 534 -12.98 29.61 -8.14
CA PHE A 534 -12.73 28.47 -9.01
C PHE A 534 -13.61 28.55 -10.26
N SER A 535 -13.04 28.26 -11.43
CA SER A 535 -13.72 28.28 -12.71
C SER A 535 -13.42 27.02 -13.51
N ILE A 536 -14.41 26.55 -14.27
CA ILE A 536 -14.20 25.52 -15.30
C ILE A 536 -14.50 26.15 -16.66
N TYR A 537 -13.58 25.95 -17.60
CA TYR A 537 -13.66 26.43 -18.96
C TYR A 537 -13.77 25.28 -19.95
N ASP A 538 -14.56 25.48 -21.01
CA ASP A 538 -14.59 24.62 -22.18
C ASP A 538 -13.70 25.22 -23.30
N PRO A 539 -12.51 24.64 -23.55
CA PRO A 539 -11.60 25.13 -24.59
C PRO A 539 -12.03 24.72 -26.01
N VAL A 540 -12.94 23.75 -26.18
CA VAL A 540 -13.23 23.12 -27.48
C VAL A 540 -13.83 24.11 -28.49
N PRO A 541 -14.85 24.93 -28.15
CA PRO A 541 -15.41 25.90 -29.09
C PRO A 541 -14.38 26.94 -29.56
N PHE A 542 -13.51 27.39 -28.66
CA PHE A 542 -12.45 28.35 -28.98
C PHE A 542 -11.42 27.74 -29.93
N CYS A 543 -10.93 26.54 -29.61
CA CYS A 543 -9.90 25.88 -30.40
C CYS A 543 -10.37 25.38 -31.75
N SER A 544 -11.63 24.98 -31.87
CA SER A 544 -12.24 24.65 -33.17
C SER A 544 -12.33 25.88 -34.08
N LYS A 545 -12.84 27.02 -33.56
CA LYS A 545 -12.90 28.28 -34.33
C LYS A 545 -11.53 28.79 -34.77
N LEU A 546 -10.51 28.59 -33.95
CA LEU A 546 -9.15 28.98 -34.30
C LEU A 546 -8.61 28.13 -35.45
N ARG A 547 -8.85 26.81 -35.41
CA ARG A 547 -8.48 25.89 -36.48
C ARG A 547 -9.11 26.28 -37.81
N ASP A 548 -10.42 26.57 -37.81
CA ASP A 548 -11.17 26.95 -39.01
C ASP A 548 -10.76 28.32 -39.61
N LYS A 549 -9.94 29.11 -38.90
CA LYS A 549 -9.38 30.38 -39.41
C LYS A 549 -8.02 30.21 -40.09
N PHE A 550 -7.31 29.11 -39.83
CA PHE A 550 -5.96 28.85 -40.34
C PHE A 550 -5.92 27.74 -41.41
N TYR A 551 -7.06 27.09 -41.66
CA TYR A 551 -7.34 26.22 -42.80
C TYR A 551 -8.44 26.87 -43.63
#